data_AF-A0A0J8TZ22-F1
#
_entry.id   AF-A0A0J8TZ22-F1
#
_cell.length_a   1.000
_cell.length_b   1.000
_cell.length_c   1.000
_cell.angle_alpha   90.00
_cell.angle_beta   90.00
_cell.angle_gamma   90.00
#
_symmetry.space_group_name_H-M   'P 1'
#
loop_
_entity.id
_entity.type
_entity.pdbx_description
1 polymer ?
#
loop_
_entity_poly.entity_id
_entity_poly.type
_entity_poly.pdbx_seq_one_letter_code
_entity_poly.pdbx_strand_id
1 'polypeptide(L)'
;MTQFGVPHIPAPVETDRYRTWDAAYVLGSLDSSERREYEAHLECCTQCRAAVAELSGMPALLAMLDLDEVTALESEQPDPPLRPEVLQSVLAKVSWRRRRSRWVTTAAVGLAAALLAVGVVIGIRPGVLGLHSGTEQQNSQMMAMSKMSDTPINASIAMASYSWGTRIDMACSYGSWGKQDAPPQNLGMVVIGRDGSRNEIATWIGLSGATALPSGNTQMPKADIAAVQLVTSPDGKVLLEKQL
;
A
#
# COMPACT_ATOMS: atom_id res chain seq x y z
N MET A 1 -3.63 -44.97 -2.03
CA MET A 1 -4.14 -44.18 -3.17
C MET A 1 -4.76 -42.91 -2.61
N THR A 2 -3.95 -41.86 -2.50
CA THR A 2 -4.36 -40.55 -1.97
C THR A 2 -4.80 -39.65 -3.14
N GLN A 3 -6.07 -39.26 -3.14
CA GLN A 3 -6.58 -38.16 -3.95
C GLN A 3 -5.99 -36.85 -3.42
N PHE A 4 -5.22 -36.15 -4.24
CA PHE A 4 -4.85 -34.76 -3.98
C PHE A 4 -5.87 -33.85 -4.64
N GLY A 5 -6.54 -33.03 -3.82
CA GLY A 5 -7.45 -31.99 -4.26
C GLY A 5 -6.72 -30.93 -5.08
N VAL A 6 -7.36 -30.50 -6.16
CA VAL A 6 -6.92 -29.41 -7.02
C VAL A 6 -6.90 -28.11 -6.17
N PRO A 7 -5.82 -27.31 -6.19
CA PRO A 7 -5.78 -26.05 -5.47
C PRO A 7 -6.81 -25.08 -6.07
N HIS A 8 -7.67 -24.54 -5.21
CA HIS A 8 -8.61 -23.47 -5.57
C HIS A 8 -7.80 -22.20 -5.87
N ILE A 9 -7.59 -21.93 -7.14
CA ILE A 9 -7.18 -20.60 -7.62
C ILE A 9 -8.39 -19.70 -7.35
N PRO A 10 -8.30 -18.64 -6.52
CA PRO A 10 -9.36 -17.65 -6.46
C PRO A 10 -9.50 -17.07 -7.86
N ALA A 11 -10.70 -17.16 -8.43
CA ALA A 11 -11.02 -16.53 -9.70
C ALA A 11 -10.56 -15.05 -9.65
N PRO A 12 -10.13 -14.46 -10.79
CA PRO A 12 -9.97 -13.01 -10.83
C PRO A 12 -11.24 -12.40 -10.27
N VAL A 13 -11.12 -11.45 -9.33
CA VAL A 13 -12.27 -10.67 -8.86
C VAL A 13 -12.88 -10.07 -10.11
N GLU A 14 -13.97 -10.65 -10.58
CA GLU A 14 -14.69 -10.23 -11.76
C GLU A 14 -15.36 -8.93 -11.33
N THR A 15 -14.64 -7.82 -11.52
CA THR A 15 -15.15 -6.49 -11.19
C THR A 15 -16.34 -6.29 -12.10
N ASP A 16 -17.53 -6.40 -11.52
CA ASP A 16 -18.78 -6.18 -12.24
C ASP A 16 -18.71 -4.84 -12.99
N ARG A 17 -18.80 -4.89 -14.32
CA ARG A 17 -18.60 -3.72 -15.21
C ARG A 17 -19.54 -2.56 -14.85
N TYR A 18 -20.70 -2.89 -14.31
CA TYR A 18 -21.74 -1.96 -13.88
C TYR A 18 -21.28 -1.04 -12.73
N ARG A 19 -20.26 -1.43 -11.95
CA ARG A 19 -19.70 -0.59 -10.88
C ARG A 19 -19.07 0.72 -11.36
N THR A 20 -18.85 0.88 -12.65
CA THR A 20 -18.25 2.11 -13.23
C THR A 20 -19.28 2.98 -13.94
N TRP A 21 -20.56 2.57 -13.95
CA TRP A 21 -21.62 3.22 -14.74
C TRP A 21 -22.50 4.17 -13.92
N ASP A 22 -22.33 4.21 -12.60
CA ASP A 22 -23.08 5.03 -11.66
C ASP A 22 -23.04 6.53 -12.00
N ALA A 23 -21.84 7.09 -12.19
CA ALA A 23 -21.67 8.50 -12.54
C ALA A 23 -22.22 8.81 -13.95
N ALA A 24 -21.95 7.95 -14.92
CA ALA A 24 -22.44 8.11 -16.29
C ALA A 24 -23.97 8.04 -16.37
N TYR A 25 -24.59 7.18 -15.57
CA TYR A 25 -26.04 7.08 -15.46
C TYR A 25 -26.64 8.34 -14.83
N VAL A 26 -26.10 8.81 -13.69
CA VAL A 26 -26.57 9.99 -12.96
C VAL A 26 -26.39 11.28 -13.77
N LEU A 27 -25.26 11.44 -14.45
CA LEU A 27 -24.99 12.59 -15.33
C LEU A 27 -25.65 12.43 -16.71
N GLY A 28 -26.37 11.34 -16.94
CA GLY A 28 -27.11 11.08 -18.16
C GLY A 28 -26.27 10.85 -19.42
N SER A 29 -24.99 10.52 -19.25
CA SER A 29 -24.01 10.30 -20.32
C SER A 29 -24.07 8.90 -20.97
N LEU A 30 -24.80 7.96 -20.38
CA LEU A 30 -25.05 6.65 -20.99
C LEU A 30 -25.98 6.78 -22.21
N ASP A 31 -25.69 5.97 -23.24
CA ASP A 31 -26.60 5.87 -24.38
C ASP A 31 -27.92 5.16 -24.00
N SER A 32 -28.88 5.15 -24.92
CA SER A 32 -30.22 4.61 -24.63
C SER A 32 -30.24 3.11 -24.36
N SER A 33 -29.28 2.36 -24.91
CA SER A 33 -29.16 0.91 -24.74
C SER A 33 -28.44 0.57 -23.43
N GLU A 34 -27.33 1.26 -23.15
CA GLU A 34 -26.58 1.14 -21.91
C GLU A 34 -27.43 1.55 -20.70
N ARG A 35 -28.24 2.62 -20.82
CA ARG A 35 -29.14 3.04 -19.74
C ARG A 35 -30.14 1.94 -19.38
N ARG A 36 -30.80 1.33 -20.37
CA ARG A 36 -31.78 0.24 -20.14
C ARG A 36 -31.12 -0.99 -19.53
N GLU A 37 -29.92 -1.31 -20.00
CA GLU A 37 -29.12 -2.41 -19.47
C GLU A 37 -28.77 -2.18 -17.99
N TYR A 38 -28.35 -0.95 -17.67
CA TYR A 38 -28.01 -0.57 -16.31
C TYR A 38 -29.23 -0.56 -15.38
N GLU A 39 -30.38 -0.05 -15.85
CA GLU A 39 -31.64 -0.06 -15.11
C GLU A 39 -32.07 -1.49 -14.76
N ALA A 40 -31.97 -2.43 -15.70
CA ALA A 40 -32.24 -3.85 -15.43
C ALA A 40 -31.27 -4.44 -14.39
N HIS A 41 -30.00 -4.05 -14.41
CA HIS A 41 -29.04 -4.44 -13.38
C HIS A 41 -29.38 -3.83 -12.00
N LEU A 42 -29.81 -2.57 -11.96
CA LEU A 42 -30.21 -1.86 -10.74
C LEU A 42 -31.39 -2.53 -10.04
N GLU A 43 -32.25 -3.30 -10.71
CA GLU A 43 -33.31 -4.08 -10.06
C GLU A 43 -32.74 -5.14 -9.11
N CYS A 44 -31.63 -5.76 -9.49
CA CYS A 44 -31.05 -6.90 -8.78
C CYS A 44 -29.83 -6.56 -7.90
N CYS A 45 -29.19 -5.40 -8.09
CA CYS A 45 -27.96 -5.04 -7.38
C CYS A 45 -28.15 -3.90 -6.36
N THR A 46 -28.14 -4.23 -5.07
CA THR A 46 -28.21 -3.24 -3.97
C THR A 46 -27.02 -2.29 -3.94
N GLN A 47 -25.82 -2.77 -4.30
CA GLN A 47 -24.60 -1.97 -4.27
C GLN A 47 -24.61 -0.87 -5.34
N CYS A 48 -24.99 -1.19 -6.57
CA CYS A 48 -25.11 -0.20 -7.64
C CYS A 48 -26.23 0.80 -7.38
N ARG A 49 -27.35 0.38 -6.73
CA ARG A 49 -28.37 1.32 -6.25
C ARG A 49 -27.84 2.28 -5.19
N ALA A 50 -27.03 1.79 -4.25
CA ALA A 50 -26.41 2.65 -3.25
C ALA A 50 -25.43 3.66 -3.89
N ALA A 51 -24.60 3.21 -4.83
CA ALA A 51 -23.68 4.08 -5.56
C ALA A 51 -24.40 5.21 -6.33
N VAL A 52 -25.51 4.89 -7.01
CA VAL A 52 -26.35 5.90 -7.67
C VAL A 52 -26.96 6.89 -6.66
N ALA A 53 -27.41 6.40 -5.50
CA ALA A 53 -27.98 7.25 -4.45
C ALA A 53 -26.95 8.20 -3.81
N GLU A 54 -25.70 7.78 -3.68
CA GLU A 54 -24.60 8.64 -3.21
C GLU A 54 -24.33 9.82 -4.18
N LEU A 55 -24.50 9.59 -5.48
CA LEU A 55 -24.22 10.58 -6.52
C LEU A 55 -25.43 11.42 -6.93
N SER A 56 -26.66 11.06 -6.53
CA SER A 56 -27.89 11.70 -7.05
C SER A 56 -28.02 13.19 -6.75
N GLY A 57 -27.27 13.72 -5.77
CA GLY A 57 -27.20 15.15 -5.48
C GLY A 57 -26.31 15.95 -6.43
N MET A 58 -25.37 15.31 -7.12
CA MET A 58 -24.37 16.00 -7.95
C MET A 58 -24.98 16.78 -9.14
N PRO A 59 -25.96 16.25 -9.90
CA PRO A 59 -26.54 17.00 -11.02
C PRO A 59 -27.14 18.34 -10.59
N ALA A 60 -27.75 18.42 -9.41
CA ALA A 60 -28.30 19.67 -8.88
C ALA A 60 -27.20 20.67 -8.52
N LEU A 61 -26.07 20.19 -7.99
CA LEU A 61 -24.91 21.04 -7.70
C LEU A 61 -24.27 21.58 -8.99
N LEU A 62 -24.12 20.73 -10.01
CA LEU A 62 -23.57 21.12 -11.31
C LEU A 62 -24.49 22.09 -12.06
N ALA A 63 -25.80 21.99 -11.89
CA ALA A 63 -26.77 22.92 -12.47
C ALA A 63 -26.69 24.35 -11.90
N MET A 64 -25.95 24.57 -10.80
CA MET A 64 -25.71 25.91 -10.27
C MET A 64 -24.59 26.65 -11.01
N LEU A 65 -23.80 25.97 -11.85
CA LEU A 65 -22.72 26.58 -12.62
C LEU A 65 -23.26 27.05 -13.97
N ASP A 66 -22.92 28.28 -14.34
CA ASP A 66 -23.13 28.76 -15.70
C ASP A 66 -22.02 28.24 -16.62
N LEU A 67 -22.39 27.80 -17.83
CA LEU A 67 -21.43 27.31 -18.82
C LEU A 67 -20.47 28.43 -19.28
N ASP A 68 -20.94 29.67 -19.33
CA ASP A 68 -20.13 30.83 -19.68
C ASP A 68 -19.09 31.13 -18.59
N GLU A 69 -19.42 30.90 -17.31
CA GLU A 69 -18.47 31.04 -16.19
C GLU A 69 -17.41 29.91 -16.23
N VAL A 70 -17.80 28.68 -16.52
CA VAL A 70 -16.87 27.54 -16.63
C VAL A 70 -15.91 27.72 -17.81
N THR A 71 -16.41 28.17 -18.96
CA THR A 71 -15.58 28.41 -20.15
C THR A 71 -14.68 29.63 -19.98
N ALA A 72 -15.08 30.63 -19.20
CA ALA A 72 -14.22 31.75 -18.82
C ALA A 72 -13.00 31.28 -18.01
N LEU A 73 -13.17 30.31 -17.09
CA LEU A 73 -12.06 29.71 -16.33
C LEU A 73 -11.06 28.95 -17.23
N GLU A 74 -11.52 28.33 -18.31
CA GLU A 74 -10.63 27.69 -19.30
C GLU A 74 -9.86 28.72 -20.14
N SER A 75 -10.36 29.96 -20.24
CA SER A 75 -9.73 31.04 -21.01
C SER A 75 -8.69 31.86 -20.23
N GLU A 76 -8.61 31.66 -18.91
CA GLU A 76 -7.55 32.21 -18.07
C GLU A 76 -6.24 31.43 -18.27
N GLN A 77 -5.57 31.80 -19.37
CA GLN A 77 -4.19 31.45 -19.72
C GLN A 77 -4.00 29.96 -20.04
N PRO A 78 -3.61 29.59 -21.27
CA PRO A 78 -3.22 28.21 -21.53
C PRO A 78 -2.12 27.85 -20.55
N ASP A 79 -2.28 26.70 -19.87
CA ASP A 79 -1.26 26.13 -19.00
C ASP A 79 0.11 26.33 -19.67
N PRO A 80 1.11 26.91 -18.97
CA PRO A 80 2.39 27.16 -19.57
C PRO A 80 2.88 25.86 -20.21
N PRO A 81 3.33 25.89 -21.48
CA PRO A 81 3.64 24.66 -22.21
C PRO A 81 4.53 23.79 -21.34
N LEU A 82 4.08 22.55 -21.09
CA LEU A 82 4.82 21.57 -20.32
C LEU A 82 6.28 21.63 -20.77
N ARG A 83 7.17 21.99 -19.84
CA ARG A 83 8.58 22.20 -20.19
C ARG A 83 9.07 20.95 -20.93
N PRO A 84 9.76 21.09 -22.07
CA PRO A 84 10.15 19.93 -22.89
C PRO A 84 10.96 18.91 -22.07
N GLU A 85 11.65 19.35 -21.01
CA GLU A 85 12.34 18.46 -20.06
C GLU A 85 11.40 17.48 -19.33
N VAL A 86 10.23 17.91 -18.85
CA VAL A 86 9.31 17.00 -18.14
C VAL A 86 8.67 16.00 -19.10
N LEU A 87 8.27 16.43 -20.29
CA LEU A 87 7.73 15.53 -21.33
C LEU A 87 8.77 14.48 -21.74
N GLN A 88 10.01 14.91 -22.00
CA GLN A 88 11.10 13.98 -22.34
C GLN A 88 11.43 13.04 -21.19
N SER A 89 11.39 13.51 -19.93
CA SER A 89 11.63 12.65 -18.77
C SER A 89 10.57 11.55 -18.61
N VAL A 90 9.30 11.88 -18.86
CA VAL A 90 8.19 10.91 -18.80
C VAL A 90 8.28 9.93 -19.96
N LEU A 91 8.54 10.40 -21.18
CA LEU A 91 8.74 9.52 -22.34
C LEU A 91 9.97 8.61 -22.19
N ALA A 92 11.05 9.11 -21.60
CA ALA A 92 12.23 8.31 -21.25
C ALA A 92 11.87 7.25 -20.20
N LYS A 93 11.10 7.60 -19.17
CA LYS A 93 10.67 6.67 -18.11
C LYS A 93 9.72 5.58 -18.63
N VAL A 94 8.78 5.95 -19.51
CA VAL A 94 7.84 5.01 -20.14
C VAL A 94 8.56 4.10 -21.14
N SER A 95 9.46 4.64 -21.97
CA SER A 95 10.24 3.83 -22.91
C SER A 95 11.20 2.86 -22.20
N TRP A 96 11.80 3.28 -21.09
CA TRP A 96 12.61 2.40 -20.23
C TRP A 96 11.77 1.27 -19.62
N ARG A 97 10.54 1.56 -19.15
CA ARG A 97 9.60 0.55 -18.63
C ARG A 97 9.15 -0.43 -19.72
N ARG A 98 8.84 0.05 -20.92
CA ARG A 98 8.49 -0.80 -22.08
C ARG A 98 9.66 -1.67 -22.54
N ARG A 99 10.89 -1.12 -22.57
CA ARG A 99 12.10 -1.90 -22.84
C ARG A 99 12.27 -2.96 -21.76
N ARG A 100 12.22 -2.62 -20.48
CA ARG A 100 12.34 -3.60 -19.38
C ARG A 100 11.29 -4.72 -19.47
N SER A 101 10.04 -4.41 -19.80
CA SER A 101 9.00 -5.44 -20.00
C SER A 101 9.25 -6.33 -21.22
N ARG A 102 9.75 -5.77 -22.34
CA ARG A 102 10.18 -6.54 -23.51
C ARG A 102 11.40 -7.43 -23.22
N TRP A 103 12.34 -6.95 -22.41
CA TRP A 103 13.53 -7.72 -22.03
C TRP A 103 13.19 -8.85 -21.05
N VAL A 104 12.22 -8.63 -20.14
CA VAL A 104 11.69 -9.67 -19.24
C VAL A 104 10.94 -10.76 -20.01
N THR A 105 10.24 -10.41 -21.09
CA THR A 105 9.53 -11.40 -21.93
C THR A 105 10.46 -12.17 -22.88
N THR A 106 11.53 -11.57 -23.40
CA THR A 106 12.57 -12.30 -24.16
C THR A 106 13.44 -13.21 -23.27
N ALA A 107 13.62 -12.87 -21.99
CA ALA A 107 14.37 -13.70 -21.04
C ALA A 107 13.67 -15.06 -20.76
N ALA A 108 12.34 -15.13 -20.87
CA ALA A 108 11.60 -16.38 -20.69
C ALA A 108 11.82 -17.39 -21.82
N VAL A 109 12.13 -16.94 -23.05
CA VAL A 109 12.43 -17.83 -24.19
C VAL A 109 13.91 -18.26 -24.20
N GLY A 110 14.82 -17.44 -23.68
CA GLY A 110 16.25 -17.78 -23.56
C GLY A 110 16.60 -18.75 -22.41
N LEU A 111 15.75 -18.82 -21.37
CA LEU A 111 16.01 -19.64 -20.17
C LEU A 111 16.04 -21.16 -20.46
N ALA A 112 15.31 -21.64 -21.47
CA ALA A 112 15.31 -23.06 -21.83
C ALA A 112 16.64 -23.53 -22.46
N ALA A 113 17.35 -22.67 -23.18
CA ALA A 113 18.62 -23.01 -23.82
C ALA A 113 19.83 -22.83 -22.89
N ALA A 114 19.78 -21.86 -21.97
CA ALA A 114 20.89 -21.56 -21.06
C ALA A 114 21.04 -22.57 -19.90
N LEU A 115 19.95 -23.18 -19.44
CA LEU A 115 20.00 -24.18 -18.35
C LEU A 115 20.79 -25.45 -18.72
N LEU A 116 20.83 -25.83 -20.00
CA LEU A 116 21.65 -26.95 -20.49
C LEU A 116 23.14 -26.61 -20.57
N ALA A 117 23.50 -25.35 -20.80
CA ALA A 117 24.90 -24.91 -20.90
C ALA A 117 25.53 -24.63 -19.52
N VAL A 118 24.76 -24.09 -18.58
CA VAL A 118 25.24 -23.72 -17.23
C VAL A 118 25.51 -24.96 -16.35
N GLY A 119 24.79 -26.06 -16.55
CA GLY A 119 25.04 -27.33 -15.83
C GLY A 119 26.43 -27.92 -16.05
N VAL A 120 27.09 -27.61 -17.18
CA VAL A 120 28.42 -28.13 -17.53
C VAL A 120 29.56 -27.28 -16.93
N VAL A 121 29.33 -25.99 -16.67
CA VAL A 121 30.39 -25.04 -16.28
C VAL A 121 30.53 -24.91 -14.76
N ILE A 122 29.44 -25.09 -13.99
CA ILE A 122 29.46 -24.96 -12.52
C ILE A 122 30.26 -26.09 -11.83
N GLY A 123 30.51 -27.21 -12.51
CA GLY A 123 31.25 -28.35 -11.94
C GLY A 123 32.76 -28.13 -11.70
N ILE A 124 33.38 -27.03 -12.16
CA ILE A 124 34.86 -27.00 -12.29
C ILE A 124 35.59 -25.90 -11.48
N ARG A 125 34.98 -24.79 -11.02
CA ARG A 125 35.72 -23.76 -10.22
C ARG A 125 34.81 -22.85 -9.36
N PRO A 126 34.72 -23.02 -8.03
CA PRO A 126 34.05 -22.04 -7.15
C PRO A 126 35.12 -21.11 -6.54
N GLY A 127 35.35 -19.93 -7.11
CA GLY A 127 36.33 -19.00 -6.51
C GLY A 127 36.77 -17.81 -7.33
N VAL A 128 35.96 -17.30 -8.25
CA VAL A 128 36.31 -16.09 -9.00
C VAL A 128 35.05 -15.31 -9.32
N LEU A 129 35.04 -14.03 -8.93
CA LEU A 129 34.00 -13.02 -9.08
C LEU A 129 33.06 -12.88 -7.88
N GLY A 130 33.51 -12.04 -6.94
CA GLY A 130 32.67 -11.38 -5.95
C GLY A 130 31.62 -10.50 -6.61
N LEU A 131 30.52 -11.12 -7.02
CA LEU A 131 29.30 -10.47 -7.43
C LEU A 131 28.34 -10.45 -6.23
N HIS A 132 28.47 -9.41 -5.41
CA HIS A 132 27.36 -8.96 -4.59
C HIS A 132 26.37 -8.30 -5.56
N SER A 133 25.39 -9.05 -6.04
CA SER A 133 24.36 -8.54 -6.93
C SER A 133 22.98 -9.04 -6.52
N GLY A 134 22.28 -8.17 -5.80
CA GLY A 134 20.99 -7.67 -6.27
C GLY A 134 19.84 -8.67 -6.36
N THR A 135 19.26 -8.99 -5.21
CA THR A 135 17.89 -8.65 -4.83
C THR A 135 17.75 -9.09 -3.38
N GLU A 136 18.17 -8.25 -2.43
CA GLU A 136 17.58 -8.37 -1.10
C GLU A 136 16.14 -7.88 -1.25
N GLN A 137 15.24 -8.81 -1.50
CA GLN A 137 13.97 -8.79 -0.81
C GLN A 137 14.36 -8.69 0.67
N GLN A 138 14.50 -7.45 1.17
CA GLN A 138 14.79 -7.17 2.56
C GLN A 138 13.64 -7.82 3.31
N ASN A 139 13.87 -9.06 3.70
CA ASN A 139 13.08 -9.76 4.67
C ASN A 139 13.29 -8.94 5.94
N SER A 140 12.49 -7.88 6.11
CA SER A 140 12.55 -7.02 7.27
C SER A 140 12.07 -7.88 8.42
N GLN A 141 13.03 -8.56 9.04
CA GLN A 141 12.77 -9.52 10.08
C GLN A 141 12.05 -8.80 11.20
N MET A 142 10.86 -9.28 11.56
CA MET A 142 10.10 -8.75 12.68
C MET A 142 10.93 -8.94 13.96
N MET A 143 11.24 -7.84 14.61
CA MET A 143 12.02 -7.79 15.84
C MET A 143 11.06 -7.63 17.01
N ALA A 144 11.01 -8.62 17.89
CA ALA A 144 10.21 -8.56 19.11
C ALA A 144 10.67 -7.41 20.02
N MET A 145 9.70 -6.68 20.58
CA MET A 145 9.94 -5.62 21.55
C MET A 145 9.97 -6.20 22.98
N SER A 146 10.77 -5.59 23.84
CA SER A 146 10.86 -5.89 25.27
C SER A 146 9.76 -5.15 26.04
N LYS A 147 9.20 -5.79 27.06
CA LYS A 147 8.19 -5.16 27.93
C LYS A 147 8.85 -4.24 28.95
N MET A 148 8.38 -3.01 29.02
CA MET A 148 8.85 -1.97 29.97
C MET A 148 7.85 -1.72 31.10
N SER A 149 6.65 -2.27 30.99
CA SER A 149 5.62 -2.22 32.03
C SER A 149 4.89 -3.56 32.10
N ASP A 150 4.15 -3.78 33.20
CA ASP A 150 3.26 -4.94 33.30
C ASP A 150 2.08 -4.75 32.34
N THR A 151 2.20 -5.37 31.17
CA THR A 151 1.19 -5.32 30.12
C THR A 151 1.07 -6.66 29.41
N PRO A 152 -0.16 -7.10 29.11
CA PRO A 152 -0.42 -8.27 28.25
C PRO A 152 -0.13 -8.01 26.76
N ILE A 153 0.21 -6.78 26.38
CA ILE A 153 0.52 -6.43 24.99
C ILE A 153 1.84 -7.08 24.56
N ASN A 154 1.86 -7.66 23.37
CA ASN A 154 3.09 -8.05 22.69
C ASN A 154 3.18 -7.31 21.36
N ALA A 155 4.36 -6.81 21.04
CA ALA A 155 4.59 -6.11 19.79
C ALA A 155 5.92 -6.52 19.17
N SER A 156 5.97 -6.44 17.85
CA SER A 156 7.19 -6.60 17.06
C SER A 156 7.22 -5.54 15.98
N ILE A 157 8.42 -5.13 15.58
CA ILE A 157 8.62 -4.10 14.56
C ILE A 157 9.48 -4.61 13.41
N ALA A 158 9.23 -4.09 12.22
CA ALA A 158 10.11 -4.18 11.07
C ALA A 158 10.47 -2.76 10.62
N MET A 159 11.69 -2.58 10.12
CA MET A 159 12.14 -1.29 9.61
C MET A 159 12.76 -1.44 8.23
N ALA A 160 12.28 -0.62 7.31
CA ALA A 160 12.79 -0.49 5.96
C ALA A 160 13.44 0.89 5.77
N SER A 161 14.68 0.88 5.29
CA SER A 161 15.43 2.09 4.96
C SER A 161 15.10 2.58 3.57
N TYR A 162 14.93 3.90 3.44
CA TYR A 162 14.74 4.61 2.19
C TYR A 162 15.70 5.80 2.11
N SER A 163 15.88 6.37 0.92
CA SER A 163 16.73 7.56 0.73
C SER A 163 16.20 8.81 1.44
N TRP A 164 14.90 8.84 1.77
CA TRP A 164 14.24 9.94 2.47
C TRP A 164 14.11 9.73 3.98
N GLY A 165 14.48 8.54 4.50
CA GLY A 165 14.30 8.21 5.91
C GLY A 165 13.96 6.74 6.15
N THR A 166 13.13 6.47 7.15
CA THR A 166 12.80 5.10 7.59
C THR A 166 11.30 4.92 7.70
N ARG A 167 10.80 3.79 7.17
CA ARG A 167 9.47 3.28 7.44
C ARG A 167 9.56 2.23 8.55
N ILE A 168 8.66 2.32 9.51
CA ILE A 168 8.56 1.39 10.63
C ILE A 168 7.15 0.80 10.61
N ASP A 169 7.08 -0.51 10.45
CA ASP A 169 5.84 -1.28 10.54
C ASP A 169 5.85 -2.02 11.88
N MET A 170 4.73 -2.02 12.58
CA MET A 170 4.58 -2.71 13.86
C MET A 170 3.42 -3.70 13.77
N ALA A 171 3.58 -4.88 14.37
CA ALA A 171 2.49 -5.79 14.66
C ALA A 171 2.29 -5.82 16.18
N CYS A 172 1.13 -5.36 16.64
CA CYS A 172 0.80 -5.22 18.04
C CYS A 172 -0.42 -6.08 18.37
N SER A 173 -0.20 -7.15 19.12
CA SER A 173 -1.26 -8.04 19.60
C SER A 173 -1.66 -7.66 21.03
N TYR A 174 -2.94 -7.39 21.22
CA TYR A 174 -3.52 -7.16 22.53
C TYR A 174 -4.01 -8.52 23.01
N GLY A 175 -3.29 -9.14 23.97
CA GLY A 175 -3.69 -10.44 24.51
C GLY A 175 -5.18 -10.45 24.91
N SER A 176 -5.79 -11.64 25.03
CA SER A 176 -7.13 -11.73 25.62
C SER A 176 -7.01 -11.43 27.10
N TRP A 177 -7.38 -10.21 27.50
CA TRP A 177 -7.52 -9.89 28.91
C TRP A 177 -8.82 -10.59 29.28
N GLY A 178 -8.85 -11.41 30.33
CA GLY A 178 -10.01 -12.25 30.69
C GLY A 178 -11.32 -11.51 30.99
N LYS A 179 -11.48 -10.27 30.54
CA LYS A 179 -12.67 -9.46 30.45
C LYS A 179 -12.84 -9.08 28.98
N GLN A 180 -13.92 -9.56 28.35
CA GLN A 180 -14.25 -9.26 26.94
C GLN A 180 -14.41 -7.75 26.66
N ASP A 181 -14.50 -6.91 27.71
CA ASP A 181 -14.78 -5.47 27.62
C ASP A 181 -13.67 -4.58 28.21
N ALA A 182 -12.39 -4.93 28.04
CA ALA A 182 -11.33 -3.99 28.38
C ALA A 182 -11.47 -2.70 27.54
N PRO A 183 -11.44 -1.51 28.16
CA PRO A 183 -11.66 -0.27 27.42
C PRO A 183 -10.57 -0.09 26.35
N PRO A 184 -10.92 0.44 25.16
CA PRO A 184 -9.95 0.74 24.13
C PRO A 184 -8.82 1.63 24.66
N GLN A 185 -7.57 1.34 24.29
CA GLN A 185 -6.41 2.13 24.71
C GLN A 185 -5.85 2.94 23.56
N ASN A 186 -5.63 4.23 23.78
CA ASN A 186 -4.90 5.08 22.84
C ASN A 186 -3.41 4.80 22.96
N LEU A 187 -2.81 4.41 21.84
CA LEU A 187 -1.42 3.99 21.76
C LEU A 187 -0.68 4.81 20.71
N GLY A 188 0.62 4.99 20.93
CA GLY A 188 1.51 5.69 20.03
C GLY A 188 2.77 4.88 19.73
N MET A 189 3.28 5.01 18.52
CA MET A 189 4.61 4.54 18.12
C MET A 189 5.56 5.72 18.11
N VAL A 190 6.60 5.65 18.94
CA VAL A 190 7.58 6.72 19.11
C VAL A 190 8.96 6.22 18.70
N VAL A 191 9.68 7.04 17.94
CA VAL A 191 11.06 6.81 17.53
C VAL A 191 11.97 7.66 18.40
N ILE A 192 12.99 7.02 18.98
CA ILE A 192 14.05 7.65 19.75
C ILE A 192 15.32 7.70 18.88
N GLY A 193 15.83 8.90 18.64
CA GLY A 193 17.10 9.10 17.95
C GLY A 193 18.31 8.88 18.85
N ARG A 194 19.46 8.54 18.26
CA ARG A 194 20.75 8.49 18.97
C ARG A 194 21.20 9.85 19.49
N ASP A 195 20.63 10.93 18.93
CA ASP A 195 20.77 12.31 19.41
C ASP A 195 19.86 12.65 20.60
N GLY A 196 19.02 11.70 21.04
CA GLY A 196 18.05 11.89 22.12
C GLY A 196 16.71 12.50 21.66
N SER A 197 16.53 12.77 20.37
CA SER A 197 15.25 13.24 19.84
C SER A 197 14.15 12.19 20.01
N ARG A 198 12.91 12.65 20.21
CA ARG A 198 11.74 11.79 20.46
C ARG A 198 10.59 12.23 19.57
N ASN A 199 10.21 11.38 18.61
CA ASN A 199 9.19 11.70 17.61
C ASN A 199 8.09 10.63 17.60
N GLU A 200 6.84 11.03 17.84
CA GLU A 200 5.68 10.16 17.65
C GLU A 200 5.32 10.11 16.15
N ILE A 201 5.28 8.91 15.59
CA ILE A 201 5.14 8.70 14.13
C ILE A 201 3.84 7.99 13.73
N ALA A 202 3.10 7.45 14.70
CA ALA A 202 1.78 6.88 14.48
C ALA A 202 1.01 6.82 15.81
N THR A 203 -0.31 7.00 15.74
CA THR A 203 -1.24 6.79 16.85
C THR A 203 -2.41 5.93 16.40
N TRP A 204 -2.92 5.09 17.30
CA TRP A 204 -4.05 4.21 17.01
C TRP A 204 -4.74 3.76 18.30
N ILE A 205 -5.87 3.09 18.14
CA ILE A 205 -6.64 2.51 19.23
C ILE A 205 -6.38 1.00 19.30
N GLY A 206 -5.89 0.52 20.44
CA GLY A 206 -5.75 -0.90 20.75
C GLY A 206 -7.04 -1.49 21.28
N LEU A 207 -7.47 -2.62 20.70
CA LEU A 207 -8.69 -3.34 21.07
C LEU A 207 -8.34 -4.74 21.56
N SER A 208 -8.92 -5.16 22.70
CA SER A 208 -8.70 -6.48 23.30
C SER A 208 -8.99 -7.60 22.30
N GLY A 209 -8.11 -8.61 22.23
CA GLY A 209 -8.27 -9.77 21.34
C GLY A 209 -7.99 -9.50 19.86
N ALA A 210 -7.73 -8.25 19.46
CA ALA A 210 -7.33 -7.90 18.10
C ALA A 210 -5.80 -7.79 17.95
N THR A 211 -5.35 -7.74 16.70
CA THR A 211 -3.98 -7.35 16.35
C THR A 211 -4.03 -6.11 15.47
N ALA A 212 -3.34 -5.04 15.88
CA ALA A 212 -3.18 -3.85 15.07
C ALA A 212 -1.86 -3.91 14.28
N LEU A 213 -1.87 -3.37 13.06
CA LEU A 213 -0.71 -3.30 12.18
C LEU A 213 -0.36 -1.85 11.81
N PRO A 214 -0.04 -0.97 12.78
CA PRO A 214 0.26 0.42 12.48
C PRO A 214 1.59 0.55 11.73
N SER A 215 1.66 1.59 10.90
CA SER A 215 2.84 1.95 10.13
C SER A 215 3.08 3.45 10.27
N GLY A 216 4.35 3.83 10.43
CA GLY A 216 4.76 5.22 10.52
C GLY A 216 6.07 5.45 9.77
N ASN A 217 6.29 6.70 9.40
CA ASN A 217 7.47 7.13 8.67
C ASN A 217 8.17 8.27 9.41
N THR A 218 9.50 8.27 9.35
CA THR A 218 10.36 9.32 9.91
C THR A 218 11.42 9.71 8.89
N GLN A 219 11.82 10.98 8.90
CA GLN A 219 12.95 11.45 8.10
C GLN A 219 14.30 10.96 8.65
N MET A 220 14.31 10.44 9.88
CA MET A 220 15.50 9.87 10.51
C MET A 220 16.01 8.64 9.75
N PRO A 221 17.28 8.62 9.32
CA PRO A 221 17.92 7.43 8.77
C PRO A 221 17.91 6.28 9.78
N LYS A 222 17.76 5.04 9.30
CA LYS A 222 17.66 3.85 10.18
C LYS A 222 18.85 3.69 11.13
N ALA A 223 20.04 4.10 10.69
CA ALA A 223 21.27 4.05 11.50
C ALA A 223 21.22 5.01 12.70
N ASP A 224 20.46 6.10 12.60
CA ASP A 224 20.36 7.13 13.62
C ASP A 224 19.25 6.85 14.64
N ILE A 225 18.44 5.82 14.43
CA ILE A 225 17.42 5.37 15.38
C ILE A 225 18.10 4.56 16.48
N ALA A 226 17.91 4.98 17.73
CA ALA A 226 18.38 4.27 18.93
C ALA A 226 17.35 3.25 19.43
N ALA A 227 16.07 3.60 19.41
CA ALA A 227 15.00 2.73 19.85
C ALA A 227 13.65 3.09 19.21
N VAL A 228 12.75 2.12 19.20
CA VAL A 228 11.33 2.33 18.88
C VAL A 228 10.52 1.90 20.09
N GLN A 229 9.57 2.74 20.50
CA GLN A 229 8.75 2.56 21.68
C GLN A 229 7.27 2.47 21.31
N LEU A 230 6.55 1.59 22.00
CA LEU A 230 5.11 1.62 22.10
C LEU A 230 4.74 2.34 23.39
N VAL A 231 3.93 3.39 23.29
CA VAL A 231 3.56 4.23 24.44
C VAL A 231 2.05 4.37 24.57
N THR A 232 1.57 4.73 25.76
CA THR A 232 0.21 5.28 25.89
C THR A 232 0.18 6.69 25.32
N SER A 233 -0.93 7.08 24.69
CA SER A 233 -1.16 8.44 24.20
C SER A 233 -2.37 9.04 24.90
N PRO A 234 -2.33 10.30 25.38
CA PRO A 234 -1.22 11.26 25.24
C PRO A 234 -0.15 11.15 26.35
N ASP A 235 -0.36 10.32 27.38
CA ASP A 235 0.46 10.33 28.60
C ASP A 235 1.94 9.95 28.38
N GLY A 236 2.26 9.31 27.27
CA GLY A 236 3.63 9.00 26.85
C GLY A 236 4.29 7.87 27.64
N LYS A 237 3.55 7.12 28.47
CA LYS A 237 4.10 6.02 29.27
C LYS A 237 4.59 4.90 28.36
N VAL A 238 5.85 4.53 28.47
CA VAL A 238 6.46 3.45 27.67
C VAL A 238 5.94 2.09 28.14
N LEU A 239 5.33 1.34 27.22
CA LEU A 239 4.79 0.01 27.46
C LEU A 239 5.75 -1.07 26.98
N LEU A 240 6.25 -0.92 25.76
CA LEU A 240 7.23 -1.81 25.13
C LEU A 240 8.30 -0.98 24.41
N GLU A 241 9.50 -1.52 24.28
CA GLU A 241 10.61 -0.89 23.57
C GLU A 241 11.43 -1.92 22.80
N LYS A 242 11.92 -1.53 21.62
CA LYS A 242 12.98 -2.24 20.91
C LYS A 242 14.18 -1.32 20.71
N GLN A 243 15.29 -1.65 21.35
CA GLN A 243 16.60 -1.02 21.12
C GLN A 243 17.27 -1.58 19.86
N LEU A 244 18.06 -0.73 19.19
CA LEU A 244 18.68 -0.95 17.88
C LEU A 244 20.21 -0.81 17.87
#